data_AF-A0A7R9MUZ4-F1
#
_entry.id   AF-A0A7R9MUZ4-F1
#
_cell.length_a   1.000
_cell.length_b   1.000
_cell.length_c   1.000
_cell.angle_alpha   90.00
_cell.angle_beta   90.00
_cell.angle_gamma   90.00
#
_symmetry.space_group_name_H-M   'P 1'
#
loop_
_entity.id
_entity.type
_entity.pdbx_description
1 polymer ?
#
loop_
_entity_poly.entity_id
_entity_poly.type
_entity_poly.pdbx_seq_one_letter_code
_entity_poly.pdbx_strand_id
1 'polypeptide(L)'
;MKGSAYLIKQYLLKSEVPPQTLLTAFARGMNHSSNEVKQAVAISTTFISRTSDVSIPPVLFKTLVPLLVNGTKEKNSMVRANSEHALVAFLKLRAGDEVLQTCLSALDSGAVESLQDCINKTLKKIAAQQHEPKEEEFDDSLLI
;
A
#
# COMPACT_ATOMS: atom_id res chain seq x y z
N MET A 1 9.29 8.14 -6.44
CA MET A 1 8.11 7.55 -5.77
C MET A 1 7.13 8.60 -5.25
N LYS A 2 7.58 9.60 -4.47
CA LYS A 2 6.73 10.66 -3.88
C LYS A 2 5.80 11.36 -4.89
N GLY A 3 6.32 11.84 -6.02
CA GLY A 3 5.50 12.52 -7.05
C GLY A 3 4.41 11.64 -7.67
N SER A 4 4.72 10.36 -7.95
CA SER A 4 3.72 9.39 -8.43
C SER A 4 2.64 9.12 -7.38
N ALA A 5 3.02 9.06 -6.10
CA ALA A 5 2.08 8.87 -4.99
C ALA A 5 1.12 10.05 -4.86
N TYR A 6 1.64 11.27 -4.97
CA TYR A 6 0.84 12.50 -4.98
C TYR A 6 -0.14 12.51 -6.14
N LEU A 7 0.32 12.18 -7.35
CA LEU A 7 -0.54 12.15 -8.52
C LEU A 7 -1.65 11.09 -8.38
N ILE A 8 -1.32 9.88 -7.92
CA ILE A 8 -2.32 8.83 -7.62
C ILE A 8 -3.33 9.35 -6.61
N LYS A 9 -2.88 9.96 -5.51
CA LYS A 9 -3.76 10.55 -4.49
C LYS A 9 -4.67 11.64 -5.07
N GLN A 10 -4.17 12.49 -5.97
CA GLN A 10 -4.98 13.52 -6.63
C GLN A 10 -6.08 12.94 -7.53
N TYR A 11 -5.78 11.88 -8.30
CA TYR A 11 -6.81 11.15 -9.05
C TYR A 11 -7.89 10.60 -8.12
N LEU A 12 -7.47 9.94 -7.02
CA LEU A 12 -8.40 9.41 -6.03
C LEU A 12 -9.29 10.50 -5.41
N LEU A 13 -8.72 11.64 -5.00
CA LEU A 13 -9.47 12.77 -4.44
C LEU A 13 -10.52 13.33 -5.41
N LYS A 14 -10.28 13.22 -6.72
CA LYS A 14 -11.24 13.61 -7.76
C LYS A 14 -12.24 12.51 -8.13
N SER A 15 -12.21 11.37 -7.44
CA SER A 15 -12.94 10.14 -7.79
C SER A 15 -12.63 9.63 -9.21
N GLU A 16 -11.42 9.91 -9.69
CA GLU A 16 -10.93 9.45 -10.99
C GLU A 16 -10.02 8.23 -10.83
N VAL A 17 -9.93 7.42 -11.88
CA VAL A 17 -9.05 6.26 -11.91
C VAL A 17 -7.67 6.68 -12.42
N PRO A 18 -6.58 6.48 -11.66
CA PRO A 18 -5.24 6.80 -12.14
C PRO A 18 -4.89 5.96 -13.39
N PRO A 19 -4.13 6.52 -14.35
CA PRO A 19 -3.71 5.77 -15.54
C PRO A 19 -2.99 4.46 -15.16
N GLN A 20 -3.33 3.36 -15.85
CA GLN A 20 -2.74 2.06 -15.56
C GLN A 20 -1.21 2.03 -15.72
N THR A 21 -0.67 2.83 -16.64
CA THR A 21 0.77 3.01 -16.84
C THR A 21 1.45 3.61 -15.61
N LEU A 22 0.83 4.62 -14.98
CA LEU A 22 1.28 5.23 -13.74
C LEU A 22 1.25 4.21 -12.59
N LEU A 23 0.14 3.50 -12.43
CA LEU A 23 -0.02 2.47 -11.40
C LEU A 23 1.03 1.36 -11.57
N THR A 24 1.19 0.83 -12.78
CA THR A 24 2.14 -0.24 -13.08
C THR A 24 3.58 0.20 -12.83
N ALA A 25 3.95 1.41 -13.26
CA ALA A 25 5.29 1.96 -13.04
C ALA A 25 5.58 2.17 -11.55
N PHE A 26 4.62 2.73 -10.80
CA PHE A 26 4.72 2.89 -9.35
C PHE A 26 4.90 1.53 -8.66
N ALA A 27 4.04 0.57 -8.99
CA ALA A 27 3.98 -0.71 -8.33
C ALA A 27 5.25 -1.55 -8.61
N ARG A 28 5.79 -1.51 -9.84
CA ARG A 28 7.05 -2.19 -10.21
C ARG A 28 8.25 -1.77 -9.36
N GLY A 29 8.22 -0.58 -8.75
CA GLY A 29 9.26 -0.16 -7.80
C GLY A 29 9.46 -1.14 -6.64
N MET A 30 8.44 -1.93 -6.28
CA MET A 30 8.56 -2.95 -5.23
C MET A 30 9.46 -4.13 -5.62
N ASN A 31 9.71 -4.33 -6.92
CA ASN A 31 10.62 -5.37 -7.42
C ASN A 31 12.00 -4.79 -7.80
N HIS A 32 12.27 -3.53 -7.45
CA HIS A 32 13.54 -2.87 -7.78
C HIS A 32 14.72 -3.44 -6.98
N SER A 33 15.94 -3.41 -7.51
CA SER A 33 17.12 -3.94 -6.82
C SER A 33 17.49 -3.15 -5.55
N SER A 34 17.25 -1.83 -5.56
CA SER A 34 17.46 -0.96 -4.39
C SER A 34 16.31 -1.08 -3.37
N ASN A 35 16.69 -1.30 -2.11
CA ASN A 35 15.76 -1.37 -0.99
C ASN A 35 15.12 -0.01 -0.70
N GLU A 36 15.79 1.09 -0.98
CA GLU A 36 15.30 2.45 -0.80
C GLU A 36 14.11 2.71 -1.74
N VAL A 37 14.18 2.26 -2.99
CA VAL A 37 13.06 2.36 -3.94
C VAL A 37 11.86 1.55 -3.44
N LYS A 38 12.08 0.31 -2.97
CA LYS A 38 11.03 -0.54 -2.41
C LYS A 38 10.37 0.07 -1.18
N GLN A 39 11.18 0.57 -0.23
CA GLN A 39 10.68 1.31 0.94
C GLN A 39 9.86 2.52 0.52
N ALA A 40 10.35 3.30 -0.44
CA ALA A 40 9.65 4.48 -0.92
C ALA A 40 8.29 4.15 -1.56
N VAL A 41 8.14 3.00 -2.23
CA VAL A 41 6.84 2.50 -2.72
C VAL A 41 5.88 2.21 -1.57
N ALA A 42 6.34 1.48 -0.54
CA ALA A 42 5.52 1.12 0.61
C ALA A 42 5.07 2.37 1.39
N ILE A 43 6.00 3.25 1.75
CA ILE A 43 5.70 4.51 2.47
C ILE A 43 4.74 5.38 1.64
N SER A 44 4.99 5.50 0.33
CA SER A 44 4.08 6.21 -0.58
C SER A 44 2.67 5.61 -0.61
N THR A 45 2.54 4.28 -0.48
CA THR A 45 1.24 3.62 -0.44
C THR A 45 0.52 3.91 0.87
N THR A 46 1.23 3.93 2.00
CA THR A 46 0.69 4.43 3.28
C THR A 46 0.15 5.85 3.14
N PHE A 47 0.92 6.75 2.50
CA PHE A 47 0.48 8.12 2.23
C PHE A 47 -0.81 8.20 1.37
N ILE A 48 -0.93 7.38 0.33
CA ILE A 48 -2.15 7.28 -0.48
C ILE A 48 -3.34 6.78 0.37
N SER A 49 -3.09 5.85 1.29
CA SER A 49 -4.10 5.18 2.11
C SER A 49 -4.76 6.10 3.16
N ARG A 50 -4.06 7.17 3.56
CA ARG A 50 -4.55 8.15 4.56
C ARG A 50 -5.68 9.05 4.05
N THR A 51 -6.16 8.82 2.84
CA THR A 51 -7.31 9.54 2.27
C THR A 51 -8.59 8.88 2.75
N SER A 52 -9.06 9.26 3.95
CA SER A 52 -10.13 8.58 4.70
C SER A 52 -11.45 8.46 3.94
N ASP A 53 -11.80 9.47 3.15
CA ASP A 53 -13.14 9.64 2.57
C ASP A 53 -13.26 9.19 1.11
N VAL A 54 -12.19 8.61 0.55
CA VAL A 54 -12.13 8.24 -0.85
C VAL A 54 -12.26 6.72 -1.03
N SER A 55 -13.15 6.32 -1.94
CA SER A 55 -13.27 4.93 -2.39
C SER A 55 -12.05 4.51 -3.19
N ILE A 56 -11.45 3.37 -2.86
CA ILE A 56 -10.29 2.83 -3.56
C ILE A 56 -10.78 2.02 -4.78
N PRO A 57 -10.43 2.40 -6.01
CA PRO A 57 -10.83 1.67 -7.20
C PRO A 57 -10.25 0.24 -7.21
N PRO A 58 -11.01 -0.77 -7.71
CA PRO A 58 -10.53 -2.17 -7.78
C PRO A 58 -9.18 -2.37 -8.47
N VAL A 59 -8.85 -1.51 -9.45
CA VAL A 59 -7.57 -1.58 -10.16
C VAL A 59 -6.36 -1.28 -9.26
N LEU A 60 -6.52 -0.45 -8.23
CA LEU A 60 -5.45 -0.22 -7.26
C LEU A 60 -5.23 -1.47 -6.39
N PHE A 61 -6.28 -2.16 -5.94
CA PHE A 61 -6.14 -3.42 -5.21
C PHE A 61 -5.38 -4.46 -6.04
N LYS A 62 -5.83 -4.70 -7.27
CA LYS A 62 -5.21 -5.64 -8.20
C LYS A 62 -3.74 -5.34 -8.48
N THR A 63 -3.34 -4.07 -8.44
CA THR A 63 -1.97 -3.65 -8.78
C THR A 63 -1.06 -3.60 -7.57
N LEU A 64 -1.51 -3.01 -6.46
CA LEU A 64 -0.65 -2.71 -5.30
C LEU A 64 -0.58 -3.87 -4.30
N VAL A 65 -1.70 -4.57 -4.06
CA VAL A 65 -1.76 -5.57 -3.00
C VAL A 65 -0.82 -6.75 -3.27
N PRO A 66 -0.78 -7.38 -4.46
CA PRO A 66 0.15 -8.48 -4.72
C PRO A 66 1.61 -8.07 -4.55
N LEU A 67 1.95 -6.84 -4.94
CA LEU A 67 3.33 -6.36 -4.83
C LEU A 67 3.71 -6.01 -3.40
N LEU A 68 2.82 -5.41 -2.62
CA LEU A 68 3.05 -5.20 -1.19
C LEU A 68 3.17 -6.53 -0.43
N VAL A 69 2.38 -7.54 -0.80
CA VAL A 69 2.52 -8.91 -0.25
C VAL A 69 3.88 -9.52 -0.63
N ASN A 70 4.46 -9.19 -1.78
CA ASN A 70 5.85 -9.56 -2.06
C ASN A 70 6.82 -8.77 -1.17
N GLY A 71 6.55 -7.49 -0.95
CA GLY A 71 7.31 -6.64 -0.03
C GLY A 71 7.36 -7.20 1.40
N THR A 72 6.30 -7.85 1.90
CA THR A 72 6.31 -8.50 3.22
C THR A 72 7.20 -9.74 3.30
N LYS A 73 7.67 -10.27 2.16
CA LYS A 73 8.56 -11.43 2.07
C LYS A 73 10.02 -11.04 1.85
N GLU A 74 10.33 -9.75 1.80
CA GLU A 74 11.69 -9.25 1.58
C GLU A 74 12.64 -9.58 2.73
N LYS A 75 13.92 -9.80 2.40
CA LYS A 75 14.98 -10.02 3.39
C LYS A 75 15.29 -8.75 4.18
N ASN A 76 15.18 -7.59 3.55
CA ASN A 76 15.38 -6.31 4.20
C ASN A 76 14.23 -6.03 5.17
N SER A 77 14.55 -5.88 6.45
CA SER A 77 13.56 -5.70 7.52
C SER A 77 12.74 -4.43 7.37
N MET A 78 13.33 -3.35 6.87
CA MET A 78 12.63 -2.08 6.67
C MET A 78 11.65 -2.16 5.50
N VAL A 79 12.03 -2.77 4.38
CA VAL A 79 11.11 -3.02 3.26
C VAL A 79 9.92 -3.85 3.72
N ARG A 80 10.19 -4.93 4.47
CA ARG A 80 9.16 -5.80 5.02
C ARG A 80 8.21 -5.05 5.95
N ALA A 81 8.73 -4.38 6.97
CA ALA A 81 7.93 -3.62 7.92
C ALA A 81 7.09 -2.53 7.24
N ASN A 82 7.71 -1.74 6.34
CA ASN A 82 6.99 -0.69 5.61
C ASN A 82 5.87 -1.27 4.74
N SER A 83 6.09 -2.43 4.11
CA SER A 83 5.07 -3.09 3.27
C SER A 83 3.91 -3.64 4.11
N GLU A 84 4.20 -4.19 5.30
CA GLU A 84 3.18 -4.64 6.24
C GLU A 84 2.33 -3.47 6.75
N HIS A 85 2.96 -2.36 7.15
CA HIS A 85 2.25 -1.14 7.55
C HIS A 85 1.43 -0.55 6.41
N ALA A 86 1.97 -0.53 5.19
CA ALA A 86 1.24 -0.09 4.01
C ALA A 86 0.00 -0.94 3.75
N LEU A 87 0.07 -2.26 3.90
CA LEU A 87 -1.10 -3.13 3.77
C LEU A 87 -2.15 -2.87 4.86
N VAL A 88 -1.73 -2.69 6.12
CA VAL A 88 -2.65 -2.36 7.22
C VAL A 88 -3.38 -1.05 6.94
N ALA A 89 -2.66 -0.02 6.47
CA ALA A 89 -3.25 1.27 6.14
C ALA A 89 -4.15 1.19 4.90
N PHE A 90 -3.68 0.57 3.82
CA PHE A 90 -4.38 0.52 2.52
C PHE A 90 -5.65 -0.31 2.57
N LEU A 91 -5.65 -1.39 3.36
CA LEU A 91 -6.83 -2.24 3.60
C LEU A 91 -7.70 -1.74 4.75
N LYS A 92 -7.34 -0.60 5.36
CA LYS A 92 -8.02 0.01 6.52
C LYS A 92 -8.31 -1.00 7.65
N LEU A 93 -7.40 -1.93 7.94
CA LEU A 93 -7.64 -3.03 8.90
C LEU A 93 -7.90 -2.57 10.34
N ARG A 94 -7.64 -1.30 10.65
CA ARG A 94 -7.95 -0.68 11.95
C ARG A 94 -9.36 -0.10 12.04
N ALA A 95 -10.05 0.07 10.89
CA ALA A 95 -11.38 0.65 10.79
C ALA A 95 -12.47 -0.41 10.52
N GLY A 96 -12.10 -1.69 10.46
CA GLY A 96 -13.00 -2.81 10.15
C GLY A 96 -12.57 -3.54 8.87
N ASP A 97 -13.46 -4.42 8.39
CA ASP A 97 -13.14 -5.35 7.29
C ASP A 97 -13.77 -4.97 5.94
N GLU A 98 -14.52 -3.88 5.84
CA GLU A 98 -15.25 -3.51 4.60
C GLU A 98 -14.33 -3.35 3.39
N VAL A 99 -13.22 -2.61 3.57
CA VAL A 99 -12.22 -2.40 2.51
C VAL A 99 -11.49 -3.71 2.20
N LEU A 100 -11.22 -4.53 3.22
CA LEU A 100 -10.63 -5.86 3.03
C LEU A 100 -11.56 -6.76 2.19
N GLN A 101 -12.85 -6.82 2.49
CA GLN A 101 -13.80 -7.63 1.71
C GLN A 101 -13.88 -7.15 0.26
N THR A 102 -13.94 -5.84 0.04
CA THR A 102 -13.91 -5.24 -1.31
C THR A 102 -12.63 -5.62 -2.07
N CYS A 103 -11.49 -5.58 -1.39
CA CYS A 103 -10.21 -6.00 -1.95
C CYS A 103 -10.23 -7.49 -2.31
N LEU A 104 -10.70 -8.36 -1.41
CA LEU A 104 -10.75 -9.81 -1.64
C LEU A 104 -11.64 -10.17 -2.83
N SER A 105 -12.79 -9.50 -2.97
CA SER A 105 -13.67 -9.69 -4.13
C SER A 105 -13.06 -9.19 -5.46
N ALA A 106 -12.09 -8.28 -5.40
CA ALA A 106 -11.42 -7.75 -6.58
C ALA A 106 -10.20 -8.58 -7.02
N LEU A 107 -9.63 -9.42 -6.16
CA LEU A 107 -8.39 -10.15 -6.44
C LEU A 107 -8.66 -11.55 -7.03
N ASP A 108 -7.68 -12.04 -7.80
CA ASP A 108 -7.68 -13.43 -8.25
C ASP A 108 -7.35 -14.39 -7.10
N SER A 109 -7.75 -15.66 -7.21
CA SER A 109 -7.64 -16.66 -6.13
C SER A 109 -6.24 -16.77 -5.51
N GLY A 110 -5.18 -16.82 -6.33
CA GLY A 110 -3.81 -16.90 -5.81
C GLY A 110 -3.34 -15.67 -5.04
N ALA A 111 -3.82 -14.47 -5.42
CA ALA A 111 -3.54 -13.24 -4.70
C ALA A 111 -4.33 -13.17 -3.38
N VAL A 112 -5.58 -13.65 -3.38
CA VAL A 112 -6.41 -13.80 -2.18
C VAL A 112 -5.73 -14.70 -1.15
N GLU A 113 -5.30 -15.90 -1.54
CA GLU A 113 -4.63 -16.84 -0.65
C GLU A 113 -3.36 -16.24 -0.02
N SER A 114 -2.54 -15.61 -0.86
CA SER A 114 -1.30 -14.97 -0.40
C SER A 114 -1.55 -13.81 0.58
N LEU A 115 -2.58 -13.01 0.33
CA LEU A 115 -2.98 -11.93 1.23
C LEU A 115 -3.51 -12.47 2.56
N GLN A 116 -4.40 -13.46 2.52
CA GLN A 116 -4.99 -14.05 3.73
C GLN A 116 -3.93 -14.69 4.63
N ASP A 117 -2.93 -15.37 4.05
CA ASP A 117 -1.78 -15.90 4.80
C ASP A 117 -1.02 -14.77 5.51
N CYS A 118 -0.75 -13.67 4.81
CA CYS A 118 -0.09 -12.49 5.37
C CYS A 118 -0.90 -11.84 6.50
N ILE A 119 -2.22 -11.72 6.33
CA ILE A 119 -3.13 -11.18 7.33
C ILE A 119 -3.09 -12.02 8.61
N ASN A 120 -3.21 -13.34 8.47
CA ASN A 120 -3.29 -14.26 9.60
C ASN A 120 -1.98 -14.38 10.37
N LYS A 121 -0.83 -14.31 9.67
CA LYS A 121 0.48 -14.42 10.30
C LYS A 121 0.95 -13.11 10.93
N THR A 122 0.67 -11.98 10.29
CA THR A 122 1.36 -10.73 10.59
C THR A 122 0.43 -9.53 10.73
N LEU A 123 -0.41 -9.24 9.73
CA LEU A 123 -1.10 -7.94 9.67
C LEU A 123 -2.11 -7.73 10.80
N LYS A 124 -2.80 -8.77 11.28
CA LYS A 124 -3.70 -8.67 12.44
C LYS A 124 -2.98 -8.16 13.69
N LYS A 125 -1.76 -8.64 13.93
CA LYS A 125 -0.94 -8.20 15.07
C LYS A 125 -0.53 -6.73 14.94
N ILE A 126 -0.15 -6.31 13.73
CA ILE A 126 0.26 -4.92 13.45
C ILE A 126 -0.93 -3.97 13.52
N ALA A 127 -2.09 -4.38 13.02
CA ALA A 127 -3.32 -3.59 13.12
C ALA A 127 -3.71 -3.33 14.59
N ALA A 128 -3.51 -4.33 15.47
CA ALA A 128 -3.75 -4.19 16.91
C ALA A 128 -2.71 -3.29 17.63
N GLN A 129 -1.55 -3.02 17.03
CA GLN A 129 -0.57 -2.09 17.60
C GLN A 129 -1.01 -0.64 17.32
N GLN A 130 -1.26 0.11 18.40
CA GLN A 130 -1.75 1.50 18.34
C GLN A 130 -0.67 2.52 17.90
N HIS A 131 0.61 2.15 17.89
CA HIS A 131 1.68 3.05 17.47
C HIS A 131 1.97 2.82 15.98
N GLU A 132 1.64 3.80 15.14
CA GLU A 132 2.30 3.91 13.84
C GLU A 132 3.80 4.13 14.10
N PRO A 133 4.70 3.47 13.34
CA PRO A 133 6.11 3.81 13.40
C PRO A 133 6.23 5.32 13.21
N LYS A 134 7.01 6.00 14.07
CA LYS A 134 7.33 7.42 13.89
C LYS A 134 7.76 7.59 12.44
N GLU A 135 6.95 8.30 11.66
CA GLU A 135 7.23 8.55 10.26
C GLU A 135 8.60 9.23 10.18
N GLU A 136 9.51 8.66 9.41
CA GLU A 136 10.50 9.53 8.78
C GLU A 136 9.69 10.49 7.93
N GLU A 137 9.67 11.77 8.34
CA GLU A 137 8.89 12.83 7.74
C GLU A 137 8.90 12.67 6.22
N PHE A 138 7.70 12.52 5.64
CA PHE A 138 7.53 12.69 4.21
C PHE A 138 7.77 14.17 3.95
N ASP A 139 9.06 14.56 3.85
CA ASP A 139 9.47 15.95 3.80
C ASP A 139 8.78 16.62 2.61
N ASP A 140 7.85 17.53 2.94
CA ASP A 140 6.99 18.30 2.04
C ASP A 140 7.72 19.55 1.48
N SER A 141 9.01 19.74 1.80
CA SER A 141 9.82 20.87 1.34
C SER A 141 10.07 20.92 -0.19
N LEU A 142 9.59 19.94 -0.97
CA LEU A 142 9.72 19.89 -2.43
C LEU A 142 8.55 20.56 -3.19
N LEU A 143 7.62 21.22 -2.50
CA LEU A 143 6.52 21.98 -3.12
C LEU A 143 6.68 23.50 -2.93
N ILE A 144 7.85 24.04 -3.29
CA ILE A 144 8.07 25.49 -3.47
C ILE A 144 8.43 25.76 -4.93
#